data_AF-A0A076G290-F1
#
_entry.id   AF-A0A076G290-F1
#
_cell.length_a   1.000
_cell.length_b   1.000
_cell.length_c   1.000
_cell.angle_alpha   90.00
_cell.angle_beta   90.00
_cell.angle_gamma   90.00
#
_symmetry.space_group_name_H-M   'P 1'
#
loop_
_entity.id
_entity.type
_entity.pdbx_description
1 polymer ?
#
loop_
_entity_poly.entity_id
_entity_poly.type
_entity_poly.pdbx_seq_one_letter_code
_entity_poly.pdbx_strand_id
1 'polypeptide(L)'
;EDANGQFEMNWEFDDALATADKHSFFKFMVKSVAEKHGLKATFMPKPFKGLTGNGCHCHISVWDADGSQNAFADPSAELGLSQQGKCFLGGIMDHATALAAITNPTVNSYKRINAPRTTSGATWSPNTVTWTGNNRT
;
A
#
# COMPACT_ATOMS: atom_id res chain seq x y z
N GLU A 1 13.41 1.37 -4.98
CA GLU A 1 12.23 2.23 -5.15
C GLU A 1 12.57 3.55 -5.81
N ASP A 2 11.55 4.29 -6.21
CA ASP A 2 11.66 5.45 -7.11
C ASP A 2 12.44 6.64 -6.53
N ALA A 3 12.40 6.88 -5.21
CA ALA A 3 13.23 7.91 -4.59
C ALA A 3 14.66 7.44 -4.33
N ASN A 4 15.64 8.33 -4.51
CA ASN A 4 17.04 8.05 -4.14
C ASN A 4 17.14 7.67 -2.65
N GLY A 5 17.78 6.52 -2.36
CA GLY A 5 17.91 5.98 -1.00
C GLY A 5 16.66 5.23 -0.49
N GLN A 6 15.68 4.96 -1.35
CA GLN A 6 14.46 4.23 -1.03
C GLN A 6 14.52 2.77 -1.50
N PHE A 7 14.12 1.85 -0.63
CA PHE A 7 14.16 0.41 -0.87
C PHE A 7 12.84 -0.24 -0.46
N GLU A 8 12.52 -1.37 -1.07
CA GLU A 8 11.36 -2.21 -0.77
C GLU A 8 11.80 -3.67 -0.71
N MET A 9 11.18 -4.45 0.18
CA MET A 9 11.38 -5.90 0.28
C MET A 9 10.01 -6.55 0.41
N ASN A 10 9.61 -7.33 -0.59
CA ASN A 10 8.34 -8.03 -0.61
C ASN A 10 8.49 -9.44 -0.03
N TRP A 11 7.40 -9.93 0.56
CA TRP A 11 7.23 -11.33 0.96
C TRP A 11 5.83 -11.80 0.57
N GLU A 12 5.60 -13.10 0.62
CA GLU A 12 4.34 -13.71 0.23
C GLU A 12 3.19 -13.33 1.17
N PHE A 13 1.98 -13.20 0.63
CA PHE A 13 0.80 -12.87 1.44
C PHE A 13 0.48 -14.02 2.42
N ASP A 14 -0.29 -13.69 3.43
CA ASP A 14 -0.76 -14.63 4.45
C ASP A 14 -2.10 -14.12 4.99
N ASP A 15 -2.71 -14.86 5.91
CA ASP A 15 -3.84 -14.40 6.70
C ASP A 15 -3.59 -12.99 7.25
N ALA A 16 -4.65 -12.18 7.29
CA ALA A 16 -4.52 -10.76 7.63
C ALA A 16 -3.84 -10.52 8.98
N LEU A 17 -4.12 -11.36 9.98
CA LEU A 17 -3.49 -11.28 11.30
C LEU A 17 -1.99 -11.61 11.24
N ALA A 18 -1.63 -12.72 10.59
CA ALA A 18 -0.24 -13.11 10.42
C ALA A 18 0.56 -12.05 9.64
N THR A 19 -0.03 -11.48 8.59
CA THR A 19 0.58 -10.37 7.84
C THR A 19 0.73 -9.11 8.69
N ALA A 20 -0.24 -8.80 9.57
CA ALA A 20 -0.14 -7.65 10.47
C ALA A 20 0.99 -7.80 11.51
N ASP A 21 1.16 -9.01 12.05
CA ASP A 21 2.28 -9.35 12.95
C ASP A 21 3.62 -9.24 12.22
N LYS A 22 3.73 -9.86 11.03
CA LYS A 22 4.92 -9.75 10.17
C LYS A 22 5.24 -8.30 9.83
N HIS A 23 4.23 -7.48 9.50
CA HIS A 23 4.43 -6.07 9.15
C HIS A 23 4.96 -5.27 10.35
N SER A 24 4.41 -5.48 11.54
CA SER A 24 4.88 -4.83 12.76
C SER A 24 6.32 -5.22 13.08
N PHE A 25 6.63 -6.52 13.02
CA PHE A 25 7.97 -7.04 13.23
C PHE A 25 8.96 -6.57 12.16
N PHE A 26 8.56 -6.55 10.89
CA PHE A 26 9.40 -6.12 9.77
C PHE A 26 9.92 -4.69 9.96
N LYS A 27 9.05 -3.77 10.37
CA LYS A 27 9.45 -2.38 10.65
C LYS A 27 10.46 -2.27 11.79
N PHE A 28 10.32 -3.11 12.82
CA PHE A 28 11.30 -3.21 13.90
C PHE A 28 12.62 -3.78 13.39
N MET A 29 12.58 -4.94 12.73
CA MET A 29 13.73 -5.62 12.16
C MET A 29 14.55 -4.70 11.25
N VAL A 30 13.92 -4.03 10.30
CA VAL A 30 14.60 -3.13 9.35
C VAL A 30 15.32 -2.00 10.08
N LYS A 31 14.68 -1.38 11.09
CA LYS A 31 15.32 -0.32 11.88
C LYS A 31 16.51 -0.86 12.68
N SER A 32 16.33 -1.97 13.38
CA SER A 32 17.36 -2.57 14.23
C SER A 32 18.57 -3.05 13.41
N VAL A 33 18.34 -3.65 12.25
CA VAL A 33 19.42 -4.11 11.37
C VAL A 33 20.13 -2.92 10.73
N ALA A 34 19.42 -1.89 10.26
CA ALA A 34 20.04 -0.68 9.73
C ALA A 34 20.93 0.00 10.79
N GLU A 35 20.42 0.14 12.02
CA GLU A 35 21.15 0.74 13.14
C GLU A 35 22.41 -0.05 13.50
N LYS A 36 22.34 -1.39 13.50
CA LYS A 36 23.50 -2.27 13.70
C LYS A 36 24.61 -2.05 12.67
N HIS A 37 24.27 -1.58 11.47
CA HIS A 37 25.21 -1.26 10.39
C HIS A 37 25.55 0.24 10.32
N GLY A 38 25.24 1.03 11.35
CA GLY A 38 25.52 2.47 11.39
C GLY A 38 24.64 3.31 10.45
N LEU A 39 23.50 2.76 10.02
CA LEU A 39 22.53 3.41 9.13
C LEU A 39 21.22 3.70 9.89
N LYS A 40 20.28 4.39 9.24
CA LYS A 40 18.95 4.68 9.81
C LYS A 40 17.86 4.45 8.78
N ALA A 41 16.89 3.59 9.11
CA ALA A 41 15.69 3.39 8.31
C ALA A 41 14.53 4.25 8.84
N THR A 42 13.69 4.76 7.92
CA THR A 42 12.47 5.49 8.25
C THR A 42 11.33 5.07 7.33
N PHE A 43 10.15 4.90 7.93
CA PHE A 43 8.89 4.63 7.22
C PHE A 43 8.00 5.89 7.16
N MET A 44 8.60 7.08 7.37
CA MET A 44 7.90 8.35 7.28
C MET A 44 7.28 8.51 5.87
N PRO A 45 6.00 8.93 5.73
CA PRO A 45 5.33 8.97 4.42
C PRO A 45 6.02 9.87 3.39
N LYS A 46 6.49 11.04 3.82
CA LYS A 46 7.22 12.00 2.98
C LYS A 46 8.45 12.51 3.73
N PRO A 47 9.60 11.81 3.66
CA PRO A 47 10.80 12.20 4.39
C PRO A 47 11.56 13.34 3.70
N PHE A 48 11.44 13.45 2.37
CA PHE A 48 12.12 14.47 1.57
C PHE A 48 11.14 15.20 0.66
N LYS A 49 11.28 16.53 0.55
CA LYS A 49 10.56 17.33 -0.43
C LYS A 49 11.14 17.04 -1.83
N GLY A 50 10.28 16.96 -2.85
CA GLY A 50 10.71 16.74 -4.23
C GLY A 50 11.02 15.29 -4.61
N LEU A 51 11.21 14.38 -3.64
CA LEU A 51 11.37 12.94 -3.89
C LEU A 51 10.07 12.17 -3.61
N THR A 52 9.93 10.99 -4.20
CA THR A 52 8.79 10.08 -3.96
C THR A 52 8.69 9.67 -2.49
N GLY A 53 7.46 9.48 -2.02
CA GLY A 53 7.17 9.15 -0.63
C GLY A 53 7.12 7.64 -0.37
N ASN A 54 7.13 7.22 0.89
CA ASN A 54 6.93 5.83 1.28
C ASN A 54 5.45 5.46 1.21
N GLY A 55 5.12 4.53 0.32
CA GLY A 55 3.83 3.84 0.32
C GLY A 55 3.82 2.62 1.23
N CYS A 56 2.62 2.16 1.56
CA CYS A 56 2.36 0.84 2.12
C CYS A 56 1.15 0.29 1.38
N HIS A 57 1.36 -0.10 0.12
CA HIS A 57 0.29 -0.60 -0.73
C HIS A 57 -0.11 -1.98 -0.24
N CYS A 58 -1.41 -2.20 -0.01
CA CYS A 58 -1.94 -3.48 0.44
C CYS A 58 -2.63 -4.18 -0.73
N HIS A 59 -2.16 -5.38 -1.07
CA HIS A 59 -2.87 -6.30 -1.96
C HIS A 59 -3.87 -7.09 -1.11
N ILE A 60 -5.13 -7.12 -1.52
CA ILE A 60 -6.23 -7.68 -0.71
C ILE A 60 -6.98 -8.70 -1.56
N SER A 61 -7.23 -9.86 -0.97
CA SER A 61 -8.15 -10.89 -1.45
C SER A 61 -8.99 -11.39 -0.27
N VAL A 62 -10.15 -11.96 -0.57
CA VAL A 62 -11.01 -12.63 0.41
C VAL A 62 -11.15 -14.07 -0.02
N TRP A 63 -11.01 -14.98 0.92
CA TRP A 63 -11.11 -16.42 0.70
C TRP A 63 -12.30 -16.97 1.47
N ASP A 64 -12.81 -18.11 1.04
CA ASP A 64 -13.76 -18.88 1.83
C ASP A 64 -13.12 -19.40 3.13
N ALA A 65 -13.97 -19.90 4.04
CA ALA A 65 -13.56 -20.23 5.40
C ALA A 65 -12.52 -21.37 5.48
N ASP A 66 -12.45 -22.23 4.47
CA ASP A 66 -11.44 -23.29 4.38
C ASP A 66 -10.19 -22.88 3.57
N GLY A 67 -10.18 -21.67 3.00
CA GLY A 67 -9.07 -21.12 2.23
C GLY A 67 -8.88 -21.76 0.85
N SER A 68 -9.88 -22.51 0.35
CA SER A 68 -9.78 -23.23 -0.92
C SER A 68 -10.09 -22.36 -2.13
N GLN A 69 -10.93 -21.32 -1.98
CA GLN A 69 -11.38 -20.47 -3.07
C GLN A 69 -11.24 -18.98 -2.76
N ASN A 70 -10.58 -18.26 -3.66
CA ASN A 70 -10.52 -16.81 -3.62
C ASN A 70 -11.82 -16.22 -4.19
N ALA A 71 -12.64 -15.64 -3.31
CA ALA A 71 -13.92 -15.02 -3.64
C ALA A 71 -13.80 -13.85 -4.64
N PHE A 72 -12.61 -13.25 -4.80
CA PHE A 72 -12.40 -12.16 -5.76
C PHE A 72 -12.01 -12.65 -7.16
N ALA A 73 -11.63 -13.93 -7.31
CA ALA A 73 -11.15 -14.46 -8.58
C ALA A 73 -12.32 -14.95 -9.45
N ASP A 74 -12.42 -14.41 -10.66
CA ASP A 74 -13.28 -14.94 -11.72
C ASP A 74 -12.57 -14.77 -13.07
N PRO A 75 -11.97 -15.84 -13.64
CA PRO A 75 -11.25 -15.77 -14.90
C PRO A 75 -12.11 -15.33 -16.10
N SER A 76 -13.43 -15.41 -16.00
CA SER A 76 -14.36 -15.01 -17.06
C SER A 76 -14.76 -13.53 -16.97
N ALA A 77 -14.51 -12.89 -15.83
CA ALA A 77 -14.83 -11.49 -15.61
C ALA A 77 -13.76 -10.55 -16.19
N GLU A 78 -14.18 -9.33 -16.52
CA GLU A 78 -13.26 -8.26 -16.88
C GLU A 78 -12.21 -8.04 -15.76
N LEU A 79 -10.94 -7.96 -16.14
CA LEU A 79 -9.78 -7.87 -15.23
C LEU A 79 -9.64 -9.06 -14.25
N GLY A 80 -10.39 -10.15 -14.44
CA GLY A 80 -10.37 -11.31 -13.55
C GLY A 80 -11.06 -11.09 -12.19
N LEU A 81 -11.81 -9.99 -12.04
CA LEU A 81 -12.41 -9.58 -10.77
C LEU A 81 -13.90 -9.97 -10.70
N SER A 82 -14.23 -10.87 -9.77
CA SER A 82 -15.58 -11.36 -9.53
C SER A 82 -16.55 -10.25 -9.12
N GLN A 83 -17.87 -10.54 -9.18
CA GLN A 83 -18.89 -9.61 -8.68
C GLN A 83 -18.71 -9.30 -7.18
N GLN A 84 -18.28 -10.28 -6.37
CA GLN A 84 -18.00 -10.06 -4.95
C GLN A 84 -16.80 -9.13 -4.76
N GLY A 85 -15.74 -9.31 -5.57
CA GLY A 85 -14.59 -8.40 -5.60
C GLY A 85 -14.96 -6.98 -6.01
N LYS A 86 -15.87 -6.81 -6.98
CA LYS A 86 -16.41 -5.50 -7.36
C LYS A 86 -17.22 -4.85 -6.24
N CYS A 87 -18.04 -5.61 -5.52
CA CYS A 87 -18.77 -5.09 -4.36
C CYS A 87 -17.82 -4.64 -3.23
N PHE A 88 -16.76 -5.42 -2.95
CA PHE A 88 -15.73 -5.03 -2.00
C PHE A 88 -15.04 -3.72 -2.41
N LEU A 89 -14.64 -3.61 -3.69
CA LEU A 89 -14.06 -2.38 -4.24
C LEU A 89 -15.02 -1.20 -4.13
N GLY A 90 -16.31 -1.39 -4.38
CA GLY A 90 -17.35 -0.38 -4.18
C GLY A 90 -17.36 0.16 -2.75
N GLY A 91 -17.28 -0.72 -1.74
CA GLY A 91 -17.17 -0.31 -0.34
C GLY A 91 -15.90 0.49 -0.03
N ILE A 92 -14.74 0.12 -0.61
CA ILE A 92 -13.51 0.90 -0.48
C ILE A 92 -13.68 2.30 -1.06
N MET A 93 -14.31 2.41 -2.23
CA MET A 93 -14.56 3.68 -2.91
C MET A 93 -15.51 4.58 -2.13
N ASP A 94 -16.62 4.03 -1.61
CA ASP A 94 -17.62 4.76 -0.82
C ASP A 94 -17.06 5.28 0.52
N HIS A 95 -16.08 4.57 1.08
CA HIS A 95 -15.46 4.92 2.37
C HIS A 95 -14.05 5.52 2.27
N ALA A 96 -13.52 5.76 1.06
CA ALA A 96 -12.13 6.14 0.84
C ALA A 96 -11.71 7.39 1.62
N THR A 97 -12.57 8.42 1.68
CA THR A 97 -12.29 9.66 2.42
C THR A 97 -12.13 9.40 3.92
N ALA A 98 -12.99 8.57 4.51
CA ALA A 98 -12.90 8.21 5.93
C ALA A 98 -11.69 7.29 6.20
N LEU A 99 -11.44 6.32 5.31
CA LEU A 99 -10.28 5.43 5.38
C LEU A 99 -8.95 6.19 5.31
N ALA A 100 -8.91 7.34 4.64
CA ALA A 100 -7.70 8.17 4.59
C ALA A 100 -7.23 8.59 6.00
N ALA A 101 -8.14 8.84 6.95
CA ALA A 101 -7.75 9.17 8.32
C ALA A 101 -6.98 8.04 9.02
N ILE A 102 -7.33 6.78 8.74
CA ILE A 102 -6.72 5.59 9.35
C ILE A 102 -5.43 5.19 8.60
N THR A 103 -5.49 5.20 7.27
CA THR A 103 -4.39 4.74 6.39
C THR A 103 -3.34 5.82 6.13
N ASN A 104 -3.66 7.10 6.37
CA ASN A 104 -2.76 8.24 6.26
C ASN A 104 -2.73 9.04 7.59
N PRO A 105 -2.29 8.42 8.70
CA PRO A 105 -2.62 8.87 10.06
C PRO A 105 -1.77 10.04 10.58
N THR A 106 -1.03 10.75 9.73
CA THR A 106 -0.15 11.83 10.16
C THR A 106 -0.31 13.05 9.27
N VAL A 107 -0.05 14.24 9.81
CA VAL A 107 0.03 15.49 9.03
C VAL A 107 1.04 15.36 7.86
N ASN A 108 2.08 14.55 8.02
CA ASN A 108 3.06 14.31 6.98
C ASN A 108 2.52 13.45 5.82
N SER A 109 1.54 12.58 6.07
CA SER A 109 0.93 11.74 5.04
C SER A 109 0.26 12.58 3.95
N TYR A 110 -0.33 13.71 4.32
CA TYR A 110 -0.94 14.68 3.40
C TYR A 110 0.07 15.51 2.59
N LYS A 111 1.37 15.30 2.79
CA LYS A 111 2.44 15.79 1.90
C LYS A 111 2.86 14.74 0.87
N ARG A 112 2.40 13.49 1.01
CA ARG A 112 2.60 12.38 0.06
C ARG A 112 1.40 12.26 -0.89
N ILE A 113 0.18 12.23 -0.38
CA ILE A 113 -1.03 12.22 -1.21
C ILE A 113 -1.27 13.63 -1.78
N ASN A 114 -1.76 13.73 -3.02
CA ASN A 114 -1.93 15.01 -3.71
C ASN A 114 -0.65 15.87 -3.78
N ALA A 115 0.52 15.21 -3.83
CA ALA A 115 1.81 15.88 -3.88
C ALA A 115 2.09 16.49 -5.28
N PRO A 116 2.92 17.54 -5.37
CA PRO A 116 3.45 17.97 -6.66
C PRO A 116 4.34 16.86 -7.26
N ARG A 117 4.50 16.89 -8.59
CA ARG A 117 5.43 15.98 -9.30
C ARG A 117 6.81 16.00 -8.65
N THR A 118 7.41 14.83 -8.56
CA THR A 118 8.75 14.59 -8.01
C THR A 118 9.80 14.75 -9.10
N THR A 119 11.07 14.68 -8.72
CA THR A 119 12.20 14.71 -9.67
C THR A 119 12.24 13.52 -10.63
N SER A 120 11.63 12.39 -10.26
CA SER A 120 11.46 11.21 -11.13
C SER A 120 10.29 11.34 -12.12
N GLY A 121 9.46 12.37 -11.96
CA GLY A 121 8.35 12.69 -12.88
C GLY A 121 6.96 12.29 -12.39
N ALA A 122 6.84 11.43 -11.37
CA ALA A 122 5.56 10.94 -10.84
C ALA A 122 5.58 10.74 -9.32
N THR A 123 4.45 10.97 -8.66
CA THR A 123 4.34 10.81 -7.20
C THR A 123 4.13 9.36 -6.77
N TRP A 124 3.59 8.53 -7.66
CA TRP A 124 3.17 7.13 -7.38
C TRP A 124 2.30 7.01 -6.13
N SER A 125 1.51 8.06 -5.85
CA SER A 125 0.57 8.15 -4.75
C SER A 125 -0.78 8.67 -5.28
N PRO A 126 -1.89 8.20 -4.70
CA PRO A 126 -3.21 8.58 -5.17
C PRO A 126 -3.50 10.07 -4.90
N ASN A 127 -4.22 10.68 -5.84
CA ASN A 127 -4.74 12.05 -5.73
C ASN A 127 -6.27 12.09 -5.66
N THR A 128 -6.94 11.06 -6.18
CA THR A 128 -8.39 11.00 -6.33
C THR A 128 -8.93 9.66 -5.83
N VAL A 129 -10.20 9.67 -5.42
CA VAL A 129 -10.96 8.43 -5.14
C VAL A 129 -11.41 7.85 -6.48
N THR A 130 -10.54 7.04 -7.07
CA THR A 130 -10.70 6.42 -8.39
C THR A 130 -10.08 5.03 -8.38
N TRP A 131 -10.59 4.13 -9.23
CA TRP A 131 -10.00 2.81 -9.43
C TRP A 131 -9.86 2.53 -10.93
N THR A 132 -8.96 1.61 -11.27
CA THR A 132 -8.69 1.18 -12.64
C THR A 132 -8.00 -0.19 -12.63
N GLY A 133 -7.62 -0.71 -13.79
CA GLY A 133 -6.90 -1.99 -13.92
C GLY A 133 -5.41 -1.88 -13.52
N ASN A 134 -4.52 -2.48 -14.30
CA ASN A 134 -3.08 -2.42 -14.04
C ASN A 134 -2.49 -1.03 -14.33
N ASN A 135 -2.74 -0.08 -13.43
CA ASN A 135 -2.30 1.30 -13.51
C ASN A 135 -2.05 1.83 -12.09
N ARG A 136 -0.99 2.63 -11.92
CA ARG A 136 -0.43 3.08 -10.63
C ARG A 136 -0.57 4.58 -10.39
N THR A 137 -1.49 5.25 -11.08
CA THR A 137 -1.78 6.70 -10.94
C THR A 137 -2.89 6.98 -9.95
#